data_AF-A0A914YBG1-F1
#
_entry.id   AF-A0A914YBG1-F1
#
_cell.length_a   1.000
_cell.length_b   1.000
_cell.length_c   1.000
_cell.angle_alpha   90.00
_cell.angle_beta   90.00
_cell.angle_gamma   90.00
#
_symmetry.space_group_name_H-M   'P 1'
#
loop_
_entity.id
_entity.type
_entity.pdbx_description
1 polymer ?
#
loop_
_entity_poly.entity_id
_entity_poly.type
_entity_poly.pdbx_seq_one_letter_code
_entity_poly.pdbx_strand_id
1 'polypeptide(L)'
;MFLDASSISMFGLCIKDEIPEILFMFLVYHIVTRILCSHRTPKLQLLKSVQIAISLAVCGLQLFGVPPKRYPYLFELLNAVFSFGIFALFWLYLNYVMISGFISQLQNAQQQQQTSQKKKKVQ
;
A
#
# COMPACT_ATOMS: atom_id res chain seq x y z
N MET A 1 -3.42 -2.95 0.49
CA MET A 1 -2.08 -2.44 0.84
C MET A 1 -2.13 -0.93 1.02
N PHE A 2 -2.41 -0.14 -0.02
CA PHE A 2 -2.53 1.32 0.14
C PHE A 2 -3.70 1.71 1.06
N LEU A 3 -4.90 1.16 0.83
CA LEU A 3 -6.06 1.46 1.67
C LEU A 3 -5.84 1.03 3.13
N ASP A 4 -5.31 -0.18 3.32
CA ASP A 4 -4.96 -0.69 4.64
C ASP A 4 -4.02 0.28 5.38
N ALA A 5 -2.92 0.70 4.73
CA ALA A 5 -1.96 1.65 5.29
C ALA A 5 -2.58 3.02 5.60
N SER A 6 -3.49 3.50 4.75
CA SER A 6 -4.19 4.76 5.00
C SER A 6 -5.06 4.73 6.25
N SER A 7 -5.82 3.66 6.47
CA SER A 7 -6.65 3.57 7.69
C SER A 7 -5.80 3.36 8.94
N ILE A 8 -4.71 2.59 8.85
CA ILE A 8 -3.74 2.42 9.95
C ILE A 8 -3.11 3.76 10.33
N SER A 9 -2.74 4.58 9.35
CA SER A 9 -2.17 5.91 9.61
C SER A 9 -3.15 6.84 10.34
N MET A 10 -4.46 6.70 10.09
CA MET A 10 -5.51 7.45 10.79
C MET A 10 -5.83 6.89 12.17
N PHE A 11 -5.51 5.63 12.46
CA PHE A 11 -5.89 4.96 13.71
C PHE A 11 -5.40 5.70 14.96
N GLY A 12 -4.22 6.33 14.91
CA GLY A 12 -3.70 7.13 16.03
C GLY A 12 -4.55 8.37 16.33
N LEU A 13 -5.22 8.96 15.33
CA LEU A 13 -6.19 10.03 15.55
C LEU A 13 -7.51 9.47 16.10
N CYS A 14 -7.98 8.36 15.57
CA CYS A 14 -9.25 7.75 15.99
C CYS A 14 -9.26 7.32 17.46
N ILE A 15 -8.11 6.90 18.00
CA ILE A 15 -7.97 6.63 19.43
C ILE A 15 -8.11 7.92 20.25
N LYS A 16 -7.55 9.04 19.79
CA LYS A 16 -7.67 10.34 20.46
C LYS A 16 -9.10 10.89 20.42
N ASP A 17 -9.84 10.55 19.37
CA ASP A 17 -11.25 10.92 19.20
C ASP A 17 -12.21 9.98 19.95
N GLU A 18 -11.70 9.02 20.73
CA GLU A 18 -12.48 8.02 21.48
C GLU A 18 -13.37 7.11 20.60
N ILE A 19 -12.96 6.86 19.35
CA ILE A 19 -13.66 5.97 18.41
C ILE A 19 -12.81 4.70 18.15
N PRO A 20 -12.76 3.73 19.10
CA PRO A 20 -11.97 2.51 18.94
C PRO A 20 -12.59 1.51 17.96
N GLU A 21 -13.87 1.69 17.58
CA GLU A 21 -14.61 0.80 16.69
C GLU A 21 -13.99 0.67 15.29
N ILE A 22 -13.11 1.60 14.92
CA ILE A 22 -12.39 1.59 13.65
C ILE A 22 -11.51 0.35 13.47
N LEU A 23 -11.00 -0.24 14.55
CA LEU A 23 -10.28 -1.52 14.47
C LEU A 23 -11.19 -2.66 13.97
N PHE A 24 -12.44 -2.69 14.44
CA PHE A 24 -13.42 -3.70 14.03
C PHE A 24 -13.79 -3.53 12.55
N MET A 25 -14.00 -2.29 12.11
CA MET A 25 -14.25 -1.98 10.69
C MET A 25 -13.08 -2.45 9.81
N PHE A 26 -11.85 -2.32 10.31
CA PHE A 26 -10.64 -2.76 9.62
C PHE A 26 -10.57 -4.28 9.45
N LEU A 27 -10.94 -5.04 10.49
CA LEU A 27 -11.04 -6.50 10.43
C LEU A 27 -12.12 -6.96 9.45
N VAL A 28 -13.30 -6.34 9.50
CA VAL A 28 -14.41 -6.65 8.57
C VAL A 28 -14.00 -6.36 7.13
N TYR A 29 -13.41 -5.20 6.87
CA TYR A 29 -12.88 -4.84 5.55
C TYR A 29 -11.85 -5.86 5.06
N HIS A 30 -10.96 -6.34 5.93
CA HIS A 30 -9.98 -7.35 5.56
C HIS A 30 -10.63 -8.68 5.16
N ILE A 31 -11.58 -9.17 5.96
CA ILE A 31 -12.29 -10.43 5.70
C ILE A 31 -13.01 -10.36 4.36
N VAL A 32 -13.77 -9.28 4.13
CA VAL A 32 -14.48 -9.02 2.88
C VAL A 32 -13.50 -8.97 1.70
N THR A 33 -12.38 -8.28 1.85
CA THR A 33 -11.36 -8.18 0.80
C THR A 33 -10.68 -9.52 0.53
N ARG A 34 -10.46 -10.37 1.53
CA ARG A 34 -9.93 -11.74 1.32
C ARG A 34 -10.90 -12.58 0.50
N ILE A 35 -12.19 -12.53 0.84
CA ILE A 35 -13.23 -13.29 0.14
C ILE A 35 -13.31 -12.83 -1.32
N LEU A 36 -13.37 -11.53 -1.56
CA LEU A 36 -13.47 -10.95 -2.91
C LEU A 36 -12.20 -11.14 -3.77
N CYS A 37 -11.01 -11.12 -3.16
CA CYS A 37 -9.73 -11.19 -3.89
C CYS A 37 -9.05 -12.57 -3.80
N SER A 38 -9.81 -13.64 -3.57
CA SER A 38 -9.30 -15.01 -3.41
C SER A 38 -8.44 -15.50 -4.58
N HIS A 39 -8.60 -14.93 -5.78
CA HIS A 39 -7.96 -15.38 -7.02
C HIS A 39 -6.53 -14.85 -7.29
N ARG A 40 -5.88 -14.19 -6.32
CA ARG A 40 -4.51 -13.63 -6.48
C ARG A 40 -3.39 -14.66 -6.32
N THR A 41 -2.22 -14.37 -6.86
CA THR A 41 -1.02 -15.21 -6.75
C THR A 41 -0.62 -15.46 -5.29
N PRO A 42 -0.16 -16.69 -4.94
CA PRO A 42 0.08 -17.09 -3.54
C PRO A 42 1.16 -16.24 -2.86
N LYS A 43 2.18 -15.79 -3.62
CA LYS A 43 3.24 -14.91 -3.10
C LYS A 43 2.70 -13.57 -2.63
N LEU A 44 1.77 -12.97 -3.39
CA LEU A 44 1.18 -11.68 -3.06
C LEU A 44 0.19 -11.81 -1.90
N GLN A 45 -0.51 -12.95 -1.80
CA GLN A 45 -1.37 -13.26 -0.66
C GLN A 45 -0.57 -13.39 0.64
N LEU A 46 0.59 -14.05 0.61
CA LEU A 46 1.46 -14.16 1.77
C LEU A 46 1.94 -12.78 2.24
N LEU A 47 2.45 -11.96 1.32
CA LEU A 47 2.96 -10.63 1.63
C LEU A 47 1.87 -9.71 2.19
N LYS A 48 0.64 -9.81 1.65
CA LYS A 48 -0.54 -9.12 2.19
C LYS A 48 -0.92 -9.62 3.59
N SER A 49 -0.81 -10.93 3.85
CA SER A 49 -1.13 -11.50 5.16
C SER A 49 -0.13 -11.05 6.23
N VAL A 50 1.17 -11.04 5.91
CA VAL A 50 2.23 -10.56 6.81
C VAL A 50 2.04 -9.08 7.13
N GLN A 51 1.81 -8.25 6.10
CA GLN A 51 1.53 -6.83 6.27
C GLN A 51 0.40 -6.58 7.28
N ILE A 52 -0.66 -7.38 7.19
CA ILE A 52 -1.86 -7.20 8.00
C ILE A 52 -1.65 -7.72 9.43
N ALA A 53 -0.90 -8.81 9.59
CA ALA A 53 -0.48 -9.27 10.92
C ALA A 53 0.34 -8.20 11.64
N ILE A 54 1.29 -7.56 10.94
CA ILE A 54 2.08 -6.46 11.50
C ILE A 54 1.18 -5.26 11.83
N SER A 55 0.26 -4.92 10.93
CA SER A 55 -0.69 -3.81 11.12
C SER A 55 -1.57 -4.01 12.36
N LEU A 56 -2.13 -5.22 12.52
CA LEU A 56 -2.92 -5.58 13.71
C LEU A 56 -2.08 -5.55 14.98
N ALA A 57 -0.83 -6.00 14.92
CA ALA A 57 0.08 -5.92 16.06
C ALA A 57 0.38 -4.47 16.47
N VAL A 58 0.63 -3.58 15.50
CA VAL A 58 0.86 -2.14 15.77
C VAL A 58 -0.39 -1.49 16.37
N CYS A 59 -1.57 -1.73 15.79
CA CYS A 59 -2.83 -1.19 16.33
C CYS A 59 -3.16 -1.78 17.71
N GLY A 60 -2.92 -3.07 17.92
CA GLY A 60 -3.09 -3.73 19.22
C GLY A 60 -2.15 -3.16 20.29
N LEU A 61 -0.89 -2.88 19.93
CA LEU A 61 0.06 -2.21 20.83
C LEU A 61 -0.36 -0.77 21.15
N GLN A 62 -0.94 -0.04 20.20
CA GLN A 62 -1.48 1.30 20.47
C GLN A 62 -2.71 1.27 21.41
N LEU A 63 -3.54 0.23 21.33
CA LEU A 63 -4.79 0.16 22.08
C LEU A 63 -4.61 -0.43 23.50
N PHE A 64 -3.75 -1.44 23.64
CA PHE A 64 -3.56 -2.17 24.91
C PHE A 64 -2.18 -1.92 25.54
N GLY A 65 -1.21 -1.44 24.77
CA GLY A 65 0.15 -1.21 25.26
C GLY A 65 0.21 0.02 26.16
N VAL A 66 0.73 -0.16 27.37
CA VAL A 66 1.05 0.97 28.25
C VAL A 66 2.36 1.58 27.76
N PRO A 67 2.39 2.83 27.25
CA PRO A 67 3.62 3.42 26.77
C PRO A 67 4.58 3.65 27.95
N PRO A 68 5.89 3.45 27.76
CA PRO A 68 6.85 3.76 28.79
C PRO A 68 6.81 5.25 29.11
N LYS A 69 6.82 5.62 30.40
CA LYS A 69 6.71 7.02 30.86
C LYS A 69 7.72 7.98 30.23
N ARG A 70 8.87 7.45 29.78
CA ARG A 70 9.93 8.21 29.11
C ARG A 70 9.62 8.53 27.65
N TYR A 71 8.77 7.74 26.99
CA TYR A 71 8.38 7.89 25.58
C TYR A 71 6.86 7.66 25.42
N PRO A 72 6.03 8.66 25.76
CA PRO A 72 4.57 8.54 25.67
C PRO A 72 4.06 8.31 24.24
N TYR A 73 4.77 8.81 23.23
CA TYR A 73 4.37 8.75 21.82
C TYR A 73 5.05 7.62 21.02
N LEU A 74 5.67 6.64 21.70
CA LEU A 74 6.44 5.58 21.02
C LEU A 74 5.59 4.79 20.01
N PHE A 75 4.36 4.45 20.39
CA PHE A 75 3.48 3.66 19.53
C PHE A 75 2.90 4.47 18.36
N GLU A 76 2.62 5.77 18.58
CA GLU A 76 2.25 6.69 17.50
C GLU A 76 3.39 6.84 16.49
N LEU A 77 4.63 6.96 16.98
CA LEU A 77 5.82 7.02 16.13
C LEU A 77 6.02 5.73 15.34
N LEU A 78 5.83 4.55 15.97
CA LEU A 78 5.93 3.27 15.29
C LEU A 78 4.90 3.16 14.16
N ASN A 79 3.66 3.60 14.42
CA ASN A 79 2.61 3.63 13.42
C ASN A 79 2.95 4.57 12.25
N ALA A 80 3.49 5.76 12.55
CA ALA A 80 3.91 6.74 11.54
C ALA A 80 5.05 6.21 10.66
N VAL A 81 6.08 5.60 11.26
CA VAL A 81 7.21 5.02 10.52
C VAL A 81 6.76 3.85 9.65
N PHE A 82 5.91 2.97 10.18
CA PHE A 82 5.35 1.86 9.41
C PHE A 82 4.54 2.36 8.21
N SER A 83 3.62 3.30 8.45
CA SER A 83 2.79 3.90 7.39
C SER A 83 3.64 4.60 6.34
N PHE A 84 4.64 5.38 6.75
CA PHE A 84 5.58 6.04 5.86
C PHE A 84 6.32 5.05 4.96
N GLY A 85 6.84 3.96 5.51
CA GLY A 85 7.52 2.93 4.72
C GLY A 85 6.64 2.34 3.61
N ILE A 86 5.37 2.08 3.90
CA ILE A 86 4.42 1.56 2.92
C ILE A 86 4.07 2.60 1.86
N PHE A 87 3.86 3.86 2.24
CA PHE A 87 3.61 4.94 1.29
C PHE A 87 4.83 5.19 0.39
N ALA A 88 6.05 5.16 0.94
CA ALA A 88 7.27 5.31 0.18
C ALA A 88 7.47 4.17 -0.83
N LEU A 89 7.23 2.92 -0.43
CA LEU A 89 7.26 1.76 -1.33
C LEU A 89 6.21 1.88 -2.44
N PHE A 90 5.00 2.30 -2.10
CA PHE A 90 3.93 2.49 -3.07
C PHE A 90 4.25 3.63 -4.05
N TRP A 91 4.80 4.74 -3.55
CA TRP A 91 5.27 5.85 -4.37
C TRP A 91 6.33 5.39 -5.36
N LEU A 92 7.34 4.66 -4.89
CA LEU A 92 8.41 4.15 -5.73
C LEU A 92 7.90 3.15 -6.78
N TYR A 93 6.96 2.27 -6.39
CA TYR A 93 6.29 1.36 -7.31
C TYR A 93 5.52 2.11 -8.41
N LEU A 94 4.75 3.14 -8.07
CA LEU A 94 4.01 3.94 -9.05
C LEU A 94 4.95 4.66 -10.02
N ASN A 95 6.03 5.25 -9.52
CA ASN A 95 7.03 5.91 -10.36
C ASN A 95 7.70 4.91 -11.32
N TYR A 96 8.04 3.71 -10.83
CA TYR A 96 8.60 2.64 -11.66
C TYR A 96 7.63 2.21 -12.77
N VAL A 97 6.34 1.99 -12.44
CA VAL A 97 5.31 1.60 -13.41
C VAL A 97 5.08 2.70 -14.45
N MET A 98 5.07 3.97 -14.03
CA MET A 98 4.88 5.10 -14.93
C MET A 98 6.03 5.23 -15.94
N ILE A 99 7.28 5.14 -15.46
CA ILE A 99 8.47 5.24 -16.30
C ILE A 99 8.55 4.05 -17.28
N SER A 100 8.33 2.83 -16.80
CA SER A 100 8.35 1.63 -17.65
C SER A 100 7.24 1.64 -18.71
N GLY A 101 6.05 2.12 -18.35
CA GLY A 101 4.95 2.34 -19.30
C GLY A 101 5.30 3.39 -20.35
N PHE A 102 5.91 4.51 -19.94
CA PHE A 102 6.32 5.58 -20.84
C PHE A 102 7.41 5.13 -21.83
N ILE A 103 8.43 4.41 -21.36
CA ILE A 103 9.50 3.85 -22.21
C ILE A 103 8.90 2.90 -23.26
N SER A 104 7.97 2.04 -22.84
CA SER A 104 7.30 1.10 -23.74
C SER A 104 6.49 1.84 -24.83
N GLN A 105 5.83 2.94 -24.49
CA GLN A 105 5.12 3.77 -25.46
C GLN A 105 6.07 4.46 -26.45
N LEU A 106 7.21 4.97 -25.99
CA LEU A 106 8.23 5.57 -26.86
C LEU A 106 8.77 4.56 -27.88
N GLN A 107 9.07 3.34 -27.44
CA GLN A 107 9.55 2.27 -28.33
C GLN A 107 8.52 1.92 -29.41
N ASN A 108 7.25 1.81 -29.03
CA ASN A 108 6.15 1.53 -29.97
C ASN A 108 5.96 2.68 -30.98
N ALA A 109 6.07 3.94 -30.54
CA ALA A 109 5.96 5.10 -31.41
C ALA A 109 7.11 5.16 -32.44
N GLN A 110 8.35 4.83 -32.04
CA GLN A 110 9.48 4.78 -32.97
C GLN A 110 9.35 3.65 -34.01
N GLN A 111 8.87 2.48 -33.61
CA GLN A 111 8.62 1.37 -34.55
C GLN A 111 7.57 1.74 -35.60
N GLN A 112 6.48 2.40 -35.21
CA GLN A 112 5.43 2.85 -36.14
C GLN A 112 5.95 3.86 -37.18
N GLN A 113 6.82 4.77 -36.77
CA GLN A 113 7.45 5.72 -37.69
C GLN A 113 8.36 5.03 -38.71
N GLN A 114 9.15 4.04 -38.29
CA GLN A 114 10.01 3.27 -39.19
C GLN A 114 9.20 2.45 -40.22
N THR A 115 8.10 1.82 -39.80
CA THR A 115 7.20 1.12 -40.74
C THR A 115 6.53 2.06 -41.74
N SER A 116 6.18 3.27 -41.31
CA SER A 116 5.55 4.27 -42.19
C SER A 116 6.53 4.83 -43.22
N GLN A 117 7.81 5.02 -42.85
CA GLN A 117 8.85 5.44 -43.79
C GLN A 117 9.24 4.33 -44.79
N LYS A 118 9.29 3.06 -44.35
CA LYS A 118 9.52 1.93 -45.27
C LYS A 118 8.43 1.83 -46.34
N LYS A 119 7.15 2.00 -45.97
CA LYS A 119 6.05 1.96 -46.95
C LYS A 119 6.13 3.07 -48.00
N LYS A 120 6.61 4.27 -47.64
CA LYS A 120 6.78 5.39 -48.59
C LYS A 120 7.93 5.24 -49.58
N LYS A 121 8.92 4.38 -49.31
CA LYS A 121 10.06 4.15 -50.22
C LYS A 121 9.82 3.06 -51.28
N VAL A 122 8.70 2.33 -51.19
CA VAL A 122 8.37 1.20 -52.07
C VAL A 122 7.32 1.60 -53.13
N GLN A 123 6.72 2.80 -53.00
CA GLN A 123 5.93 3.45 -54.04
C GLN A 123 6.80 4.44 -54.81
#